data_AF-A0A2R5L1K0-F1
#
_entry.id   AF-A0A2R5L1K0-F1
#
_cell.length_a   1.000
_cell.length_b   1.000
_cell.length_c   1.000
_cell.angle_alpha   90.00
_cell.angle_beta   90.00
_cell.angle_gamma   90.00
#
_symmetry.space_group_name_H-M   'P 1'
#
loop_
_entity.id
_entity.type
_entity.pdbx_description
1 polymer ?
#
loop_
_entity_poly.entity_id
_entity_poly.type
_entity_poly.pdbx_seq_one_letter_code
_entity_poly.pdbx_strand_id
1 'polypeptide(L)'
;VAMSPAVCVVEQLVCDASPRLMARLVSSRVTLHTYAWPLMTSAFAQVLSAEDWLTAWDHLLCEPPSFLLCFSAAYTLCLQPTILAAQTSRQIKVLYGQESFLPVRSILKKAYELQESMQVEEQLLQRLDSITPLPKRGLPVFDAIPDMKVVESDELEQQREAACSWMMDDEIEQVRRELYKKEEDCLSNMRSIRRKHLQQLQQQYQP
;
A
#
# COMPACT_ATOMS: atom_id res chain seq x y z
N VAL A 1 -2.02 -6.77 14.74
CA VAL A 1 -2.69 -7.53 13.68
C VAL A 1 -1.65 -7.95 12.64
N ALA A 2 -1.28 -9.23 12.60
CA ALA A 2 -0.54 -9.77 11.46
C ALA A 2 -1.38 -9.50 10.20
N MET A 3 -0.79 -8.92 9.15
CA MET A 3 -1.50 -8.66 7.90
C MET A 3 -2.10 -9.98 7.42
N SER A 4 -3.43 -10.05 7.32
CA SER A 4 -4.09 -11.25 6.81
C SER A 4 -3.54 -11.51 5.41
N PRO A 5 -3.02 -12.72 5.13
CA PRO A 5 -2.40 -13.03 3.84
C PRO A 5 -3.34 -12.79 2.66
N ALA A 6 -4.65 -12.90 2.87
CA ALA A 6 -5.67 -12.58 1.87
C ALA A 6 -5.66 -11.10 1.45
N VAL A 7 -5.39 -10.18 2.37
CA VAL A 7 -5.39 -8.73 2.08
C VAL A 7 -4.11 -8.33 1.33
N CYS A 8 -3.01 -9.05 1.54
CA CYS A 8 -1.76 -8.88 0.78
C CYS A 8 -1.95 -9.17 -0.72
N VAL A 9 -2.84 -10.12 -1.07
CA VAL A 9 -3.17 -10.43 -2.47
C VAL A 9 -3.70 -9.20 -3.20
N VAL A 10 -4.51 -8.36 -2.53
CA VAL A 10 -5.03 -7.12 -3.13
C VAL A 10 -3.91 -6.17 -3.50
N GLU A 11 -2.91 -6.02 -2.63
CA GLU A 11 -1.75 -5.15 -2.90
C GLU A 11 -0.90 -5.70 -4.04
N GLN A 12 -0.69 -7.02 -4.08
CA GLN A 12 -0.02 -7.66 -5.20
C GLN A 12 -0.77 -7.41 -6.52
N LEU A 13 -2.08 -7.65 -6.56
CA LEU A 13 -2.90 -7.40 -7.74
C LEU A 13 -2.83 -5.95 -8.23
N VAL A 14 -2.86 -4.98 -7.32
CA VAL A 14 -2.73 -3.56 -7.66
C VAL A 14 -1.30 -3.24 -8.16
N CYS A 15 -0.28 -3.84 -7.54
CA CYS A 15 1.12 -3.69 -7.94
C CYS A 15 1.35 -4.21 -9.37
N ASP A 16 0.87 -5.42 -9.65
CA ASP A 16 1.03 -6.09 -10.94
C ASP A 16 0.28 -5.36 -12.05
N ALA A 17 -0.95 -4.91 -11.78
CA ALA A 17 -1.77 -4.21 -12.76
C ALA A 17 -1.31 -2.75 -13.02
N SER A 18 -0.78 -2.05 -12.01
CA SER A 18 -0.33 -0.67 -12.16
C SER A 18 0.77 -0.30 -11.14
N PRO A 19 2.05 -0.55 -11.47
CA PRO A 19 3.17 -0.18 -10.62
C PRO A 19 3.22 1.32 -10.31
N ARG A 20 2.75 2.16 -11.25
CA ARG A 20 2.68 3.62 -11.09
C ARG A 20 1.68 4.03 -10.02
N LEU A 21 0.52 3.39 -9.96
CA LEU A 21 -0.47 3.63 -8.90
C LEU A 21 0.10 3.20 -7.55
N MET A 22 0.73 2.03 -7.49
CA MET A 22 1.32 1.52 -6.26
C MET A 22 2.41 2.48 -5.73
N ALA A 23 3.33 2.94 -6.59
CA ALA A 23 4.33 3.93 -6.20
C ALA A 23 3.70 5.23 -5.65
N ARG A 24 2.55 5.65 -6.19
CA ARG A 24 1.83 6.82 -5.66
C ARG A 24 1.23 6.57 -4.28
N LEU A 25 0.66 5.40 -4.04
CA LEU A 25 0.10 5.01 -2.74
C LEU A 25 1.20 4.95 -1.67
N VAL A 26 2.32 4.29 -1.99
CA VAL A 26 3.49 4.17 -1.09
C VAL A 26 4.10 5.53 -0.78
N SER A 27 4.36 6.37 -1.81
CA SER A 27 4.89 7.73 -1.59
C SER A 27 3.95 8.63 -0.77
N SER A 28 2.64 8.37 -0.82
CA SER A 28 1.63 9.09 -0.04
C SER A 28 1.42 8.50 1.36
N ARG A 29 2.20 7.48 1.77
CA ARG A 29 2.04 6.73 3.02
C ARG A 29 0.64 6.14 3.19
N VAL A 30 0.03 5.71 2.09
CA VAL A 30 -1.27 5.02 2.08
C VAL A 30 -0.99 3.53 2.09
N THR A 31 -1.47 2.82 3.12
CA THR A 31 -1.27 1.38 3.30
C THR A 31 -2.52 0.60 2.92
N LEU A 32 -2.41 -0.73 2.76
CA LEU A 32 -3.54 -1.65 2.58
C LEU A 32 -4.69 -1.43 3.57
N HIS A 33 -4.37 -1.13 4.84
CA HIS A 33 -5.36 -0.82 5.87
C HIS A 33 -6.16 0.46 5.60
N THR A 34 -5.64 1.34 4.76
CA THR A 34 -6.27 2.62 4.43
C THR A 34 -7.16 2.52 3.20
N TYR A 35 -6.80 1.70 2.20
CA TYR A 35 -7.51 1.67 0.93
C TYR A 35 -8.31 0.38 0.69
N ALA A 36 -7.79 -0.80 1.07
CA ALA A 36 -8.47 -2.08 0.82
C ALA A 36 -9.36 -2.48 2.01
N TRP A 37 -8.85 -2.37 3.22
CA TRP A 37 -9.58 -2.79 4.42
C TRP A 37 -10.93 -2.07 4.61
N PRO A 38 -11.04 -0.73 4.48
CA PRO A 38 -12.32 -0.04 4.68
C PRO A 38 -13.39 -0.43 3.65
N LEU A 39 -12.96 -0.76 2.43
CA LEU A 39 -13.85 -1.26 1.40
C LEU A 39 -14.48 -2.60 1.81
N MET A 40 -13.66 -3.53 2.30
CA MET A 40 -14.12 -4.85 2.71
C MET A 40 -14.94 -4.81 3.99
N THR A 41 -14.53 -4.02 5.00
CA THR A 41 -15.29 -3.92 6.26
C THR A 41 -16.64 -3.24 6.09
N SER A 42 -16.74 -2.24 5.21
CA SER A 42 -18.01 -1.62 4.85
C SER A 42 -18.79 -2.41 3.79
N ALA A 43 -18.30 -3.57 3.35
CA ALA A 43 -18.90 -4.35 2.28
C ALA A 43 -19.16 -3.51 1.00
N PHE A 44 -18.31 -2.50 0.74
CA PHE A 44 -18.44 -1.49 -0.31
C PHE A 44 -19.66 -0.55 -0.20
N ALA A 45 -20.45 -0.63 0.87
CA ALA A 45 -21.67 0.16 1.03
C ALA A 45 -21.40 1.67 1.24
N GLN A 46 -20.19 2.05 1.66
CA GLN A 46 -19.80 3.46 1.80
C GLN A 46 -19.35 4.10 0.49
N VAL A 47 -18.98 3.28 -0.50
CA VAL A 47 -18.32 3.76 -1.72
C VAL A 47 -19.14 3.56 -3.00
N LEU A 48 -20.11 2.65 -2.97
CA LEU A 48 -21.04 2.38 -4.06
C LEU A 48 -22.42 2.97 -3.74
N SER A 49 -23.14 3.37 -4.79
CA SER A 49 -24.56 3.68 -4.71
C SER A 49 -25.36 2.42 -4.35
N ALA A 50 -26.59 2.55 -3.85
CA ALA A 50 -27.42 1.40 -3.48
C ALA A 50 -27.68 0.45 -4.68
N GLU A 51 -27.90 0.98 -5.88
CA GLU A 51 -28.15 0.19 -7.09
C GLU A 51 -26.89 -0.53 -7.59
N ASP A 52 -25.76 0.18 -7.57
CA ASP A 52 -24.46 -0.38 -7.94
C ASP A 52 -24.00 -1.43 -6.93
N TRP A 53 -24.29 -1.22 -5.65
CA TRP A 53 -23.98 -2.16 -4.58
C TRP A 53 -24.71 -3.49 -4.78
N LEU A 54 -26.03 -3.45 -5.05
CA LEU A 54 -26.81 -4.66 -5.35
C LEU A 54 -26.24 -5.39 -6.57
N THR A 55 -25.93 -4.65 -7.63
CA THR A 55 -25.35 -5.21 -8.85
C THR A 55 -23.99 -5.86 -8.56
N ALA A 56 -23.11 -5.20 -7.79
CA ALA A 56 -21.82 -5.77 -7.43
C ALA A 56 -21.97 -7.06 -6.61
N TRP A 57 -22.91 -7.08 -5.66
CA TRP A 57 -23.13 -8.23 -4.79
C TRP A 57 -23.77 -9.43 -5.49
N ASP A 58 -24.57 -9.23 -6.55
CA ASP A 58 -25.02 -10.34 -7.40
C ASP A 58 -23.84 -11.09 -8.02
N HIS A 59 -22.80 -10.36 -8.46
CA HIS A 59 -21.57 -10.98 -8.99
C HIS A 59 -20.69 -11.57 -7.88
N LEU A 60 -20.47 -10.83 -6.78
CA LEU A 60 -19.61 -11.27 -5.67
C LEU A 60 -20.10 -12.58 -5.02
N LEU A 61 -21.41 -12.84 -5.02
CA LEU A 61 -21.98 -14.07 -4.45
C LEU A 61 -21.98 -15.25 -5.42
N CYS A 62 -21.97 -14.99 -6.74
CA CYS A 62 -21.96 -16.04 -7.76
C CYS A 62 -20.55 -16.51 -8.13
N GLU A 63 -19.55 -15.65 -7.94
CA GLU A 63 -18.14 -15.94 -8.20
C GLU A 63 -17.44 -16.57 -6.98
N PRO A 64 -16.24 -17.20 -7.14
CA PRO A 64 -15.49 -17.72 -6.01
C PRO A 64 -15.13 -16.61 -5.00
N PRO A 65 -14.97 -16.95 -3.70
CA PRO A 65 -14.63 -15.98 -2.64
C PRO A 65 -13.40 -15.10 -2.95
N SER A 66 -12.42 -15.62 -3.68
CA SER A 66 -11.25 -14.86 -4.16
C SER A 66 -11.61 -13.67 -5.07
N PHE A 67 -12.77 -13.68 -5.72
CA PHE A 67 -13.27 -12.59 -6.56
C PHE A 67 -13.49 -11.30 -5.76
N LEU A 68 -13.81 -11.38 -4.46
CA LEU A 68 -13.91 -10.19 -3.59
C LEU A 68 -12.58 -9.43 -3.52
N LEU A 69 -11.46 -10.15 -3.52
CA LEU A 69 -10.12 -9.55 -3.53
C LEU A 69 -9.85 -8.88 -4.88
N CYS A 70 -10.21 -9.54 -5.98
CA CYS A 70 -10.11 -8.98 -7.34
C CYS A 70 -10.95 -7.70 -7.48
N PHE A 71 -12.18 -7.72 -6.96
CA PHE A 71 -13.08 -6.57 -6.98
C PHE A 71 -12.52 -5.39 -6.16
N SER A 72 -11.94 -5.66 -4.99
CA SER A 72 -11.31 -4.62 -4.17
C SER A 72 -10.09 -3.97 -4.85
N ALA A 73 -9.27 -4.76 -5.54
CA ALA A 73 -8.15 -4.26 -6.34
C ALA A 73 -8.65 -3.46 -7.56
N ALA A 74 -9.65 -3.99 -8.28
CA ALA A 74 -10.27 -3.35 -9.42
C ALA A 74 -10.85 -1.97 -9.07
N TYR A 75 -11.54 -1.85 -7.92
CA TYR A 75 -12.06 -0.57 -7.44
C TYR A 75 -10.94 0.47 -7.31
N THR A 76 -9.82 0.09 -6.69
CA THR A 76 -8.65 0.96 -6.52
C THR A 76 -8.01 1.34 -7.85
N LEU A 77 -7.94 0.41 -8.81
CA LEU A 77 -7.42 0.67 -10.15
C LEU A 77 -8.34 1.60 -10.96
N CYS A 78 -9.66 1.48 -10.82
CA CYS A 78 -10.61 2.41 -11.44
C CYS A 78 -10.49 3.83 -10.86
N LEU A 79 -10.11 3.97 -9.59
CA LEU A 79 -9.80 5.25 -8.96
C LEU A 79 -8.42 5.83 -9.35
N GLN A 80 -7.61 5.13 -10.14
CA GLN A 80 -6.25 5.55 -10.49
C GLN A 80 -6.15 7.01 -10.98
N PRO A 81 -7.00 7.51 -11.91
CA PRO A 81 -6.88 8.89 -12.38
C PRO A 81 -7.03 9.90 -11.23
N THR A 82 -7.97 9.65 -10.31
CA THR A 82 -8.26 10.50 -9.16
C THR A 82 -7.13 10.44 -8.13
N ILE A 83 -6.59 9.24 -7.87
CA ILE A 83 -5.48 9.04 -6.92
C ILE A 83 -4.19 9.70 -7.43
N LEU A 84 -3.92 9.62 -8.73
CA LEU A 84 -2.77 10.27 -9.35
C LEU A 84 -2.90 11.80 -9.37
N ALA A 85 -4.13 12.33 -9.50
CA ALA A 85 -4.41 13.77 -9.45
C ALA A 85 -4.41 14.35 -8.03
N ALA A 86 -4.65 13.53 -7.00
CA ALA A 86 -4.66 13.97 -5.61
C ALA A 86 -3.28 14.50 -5.19
N GLN A 87 -3.24 15.67 -4.55
CA GLN A 87 -1.98 16.29 -4.10
C GLN A 87 -1.56 15.82 -2.71
N THR A 88 -2.53 15.51 -1.85
CA THR A 88 -2.28 15.14 -0.45
C THR A 88 -2.75 13.73 -0.14
N SER A 89 -2.11 13.07 0.82
CA SER A 89 -2.52 11.76 1.31
C SER A 89 -3.93 11.78 1.89
N ARG A 90 -4.34 12.87 2.56
CA ARG A 90 -5.68 13.03 3.12
C ARG A 90 -6.76 12.96 2.04
N GLN A 91 -6.55 13.59 0.88
CA GLN A 91 -7.50 13.50 -0.24
C GLN A 91 -7.69 12.06 -0.69
N ILE A 92 -6.60 11.29 -0.79
CA ILE A 92 -6.67 9.86 -1.14
C ILE A 92 -7.49 9.09 -0.11
N LYS A 93 -7.26 9.31 1.20
CA LYS A 93 -7.99 8.61 2.26
C LYS A 93 -9.50 8.85 2.20
N VAL A 94 -9.92 10.08 1.91
CA VAL A 94 -11.34 10.45 1.87
C VAL A 94 -12.07 9.72 0.72
N LEU A 95 -11.39 9.36 -0.38
CA LEU A 95 -11.99 8.61 -1.50
C LEU A 95 -12.52 7.23 -1.10
N TYR A 96 -11.99 6.63 -0.03
CA TYR A 96 -12.38 5.30 0.44
C TYR A 96 -13.47 5.33 1.52
N GLY A 97 -13.95 6.51 1.90
CA GLY A 97 -15.01 6.69 2.91
C GLY A 97 -16.21 7.51 2.41
N GLN A 98 -16.31 7.72 1.10
CA GLN A 98 -17.44 8.42 0.47
C GLN A 98 -17.82 7.73 -0.83
N GLU A 99 -19.06 7.96 -1.26
CA GLU A 99 -19.57 7.42 -2.53
C GLU A 99 -18.74 7.95 -3.71
N SER A 100 -18.37 7.04 -4.60
CA SER A 100 -17.62 7.36 -5.82
C SER A 100 -18.54 7.32 -7.03
N PHE A 101 -18.34 8.25 -7.97
CA PHE A 101 -19.04 8.26 -9.26
C PHE A 101 -18.42 7.28 -10.27
N LEU A 102 -18.03 6.09 -9.80
CA LEU A 102 -17.46 5.05 -10.66
C LEU A 102 -18.57 4.09 -11.11
N PRO A 103 -18.77 3.90 -12.43
CA PRO A 103 -19.75 2.94 -12.90
C PRO A 103 -19.35 1.52 -12.50
N VAL A 104 -20.23 0.81 -11.78
CA VAL A 104 -19.96 -0.55 -11.28
C VAL A 104 -19.55 -1.51 -12.39
N ARG A 105 -20.10 -1.34 -13.60
CA ARG A 105 -19.76 -2.16 -14.78
C ARG A 105 -18.28 -2.06 -15.16
N SER A 106 -17.66 -0.90 -14.98
CA SER A 106 -16.23 -0.73 -15.25
C SER A 106 -15.39 -1.41 -14.18
N ILE A 107 -15.83 -1.37 -12.92
CA ILE A 107 -15.16 -2.07 -11.81
C ILE A 107 -15.28 -3.59 -12.02
N LEU A 108 -16.47 -4.09 -12.33
CA LEU A 108 -16.72 -5.51 -12.59
C LEU A 108 -15.89 -6.02 -13.78
N LYS A 109 -15.89 -5.30 -14.91
CA LYS A 109 -15.07 -5.67 -16.06
C LYS A 109 -13.59 -5.80 -15.66
N LYS A 110 -13.10 -4.84 -14.87
CA LYS A 110 -11.72 -4.84 -14.40
C LYS A 110 -11.45 -5.99 -13.41
N ALA A 111 -12.42 -6.31 -12.55
CA ALA A 111 -12.32 -7.42 -11.60
C ALA A 111 -12.22 -8.77 -12.32
N TYR A 112 -13.04 -8.98 -13.36
CA TYR A 112 -12.95 -10.17 -14.20
C TYR A 112 -11.62 -10.26 -14.97
N GLU A 113 -11.14 -9.14 -15.54
CA GLU A 113 -9.80 -9.09 -16.16
C GLU A 113 -8.70 -9.49 -15.17
N LEU A 114 -8.78 -9.01 -13.91
CA LEU A 114 -7.83 -9.36 -12.87
C LEU A 114 -7.91 -10.84 -12.51
N GLN A 115 -9.12 -11.38 -12.32
CA GLN A 115 -9.36 -12.79 -11.99
C GLN A 115 -8.76 -13.73 -13.04
N GLU A 116 -8.92 -13.40 -14.33
CA GLU A 116 -8.33 -14.18 -15.43
C GLU A 116 -6.79 -14.07 -15.46
N SER A 117 -6.25 -12.90 -15.15
CA SER A 117 -4.80 -12.65 -15.13
C SER A 117 -4.10 -13.14 -13.85
N MET A 118 -4.87 -13.61 -12.86
CA MET A 118 -4.39 -13.86 -11.51
C MET A 118 -3.48 -15.09 -11.46
N GLN A 119 -2.18 -14.89 -11.55
CA GLN A 119 -1.13 -15.88 -11.28
C GLN A 119 -0.74 -15.87 -9.79
N VAL A 120 -1.72 -15.76 -8.88
CA VAL A 120 -1.47 -15.70 -7.43
C VAL A 120 -1.26 -17.13 -6.89
N GLU A 121 -0.51 -17.25 -5.79
CA GLU A 121 -0.20 -18.50 -5.09
C GLU A 121 -1.45 -19.38 -4.98
N GLU A 122 -1.53 -20.38 -5.86
CA GLU A 122 -2.72 -21.19 -6.11
C GLU A 122 -3.26 -21.79 -4.81
N GLN A 123 -2.37 -22.08 -3.87
CA GLN A 123 -2.67 -22.62 -2.54
C GLN A 123 -3.47 -21.66 -1.65
N LEU A 124 -3.21 -20.34 -1.71
CA LEU A 124 -3.99 -19.37 -0.93
C LEU A 124 -5.39 -19.20 -1.50
N LEU A 125 -5.52 -19.19 -2.83
CA LEU A 125 -6.80 -19.10 -3.52
C LEU A 125 -7.64 -20.35 -3.29
N GLN A 126 -7.06 -21.54 -3.47
CA GLN A 126 -7.72 -22.82 -3.18
C GLN A 126 -8.20 -22.89 -1.72
N ARG A 127 -7.45 -22.31 -0.77
CA ARG A 127 -7.88 -22.22 0.63
C ARG A 127 -9.01 -21.22 0.87
N LEU A 128 -9.06 -20.12 0.13
CA LEU A 128 -10.17 -19.16 0.21
C LEU A 128 -11.44 -19.70 -0.45
N ASP A 129 -11.27 -20.42 -1.56
CA ASP A 129 -12.37 -20.92 -2.39
C ASP A 129 -12.93 -22.26 -1.89
N SER A 130 -12.20 -22.98 -1.05
CA SER A 130 -12.70 -24.19 -0.38
C SER A 130 -13.67 -23.86 0.75
N ILE A 131 -14.93 -23.62 0.38
CA ILE A 131 -16.02 -23.45 1.34
C ILE A 131 -16.36 -24.82 1.93
N THR A 132 -16.00 -25.04 3.19
CA THR A 132 -16.46 -26.22 3.94
C THR A 132 -17.84 -25.94 4.53
N PRO A 133 -18.85 -26.80 4.28
CA PRO A 133 -20.18 -26.59 4.83
C PRO A 133 -20.12 -26.74 6.35
N LEU A 134 -20.74 -25.80 7.07
CA LEU A 134 -20.88 -25.89 8.52
C LEU A 134 -21.69 -27.14 8.88
N PRO A 135 -21.32 -27.83 9.98
CA PRO A 135 -22.11 -28.96 10.47
C PRO A 135 -23.55 -28.52 10.75
N LYS A 136 -24.53 -29.33 10.31
CA LYS A 136 -25.97 -29.01 10.46
C LYS A 136 -26.44 -28.95 11.93
N ARG A 137 -25.64 -29.47 12.87
CA ARG A 137 -25.92 -29.47 14.31
C ARG A 137 -24.63 -29.18 15.06
N GLY A 138 -24.65 -28.14 15.88
CA GLY A 138 -23.50 -27.67 16.64
C GLY A 138 -22.57 -26.78 15.83
N LEU A 139 -21.75 -26.00 16.54
CA LEU A 139 -20.62 -25.28 15.95
C LEU A 139 -19.50 -26.30 15.66
N PRO A 140 -18.71 -26.12 14.60
CA PRO A 140 -17.49 -26.90 14.43
C PRO A 140 -16.63 -26.75 15.68
N VAL A 141 -15.96 -27.83 16.10
CA VAL A 141 -15.03 -27.73 17.23
C VAL A 141 -13.87 -26.86 16.75
N PHE A 142 -13.74 -25.67 17.34
CA PHE A 142 -12.61 -24.78 17.08
C PHE A 142 -11.40 -25.33 17.84
N ASP A 143 -10.81 -26.42 17.35
CA ASP A 143 -9.72 -27.14 18.03
C ASP A 143 -8.46 -26.31 18.24
N ALA A 144 -8.32 -25.19 17.51
CA ALA A 144 -7.41 -24.12 17.85
C ALA A 144 -7.97 -22.83 17.26
N ILE A 145 -8.63 -22.02 18.08
CA ILE A 145 -8.34 -20.59 17.98
C ILE A 145 -6.92 -20.51 18.55
N PRO A 146 -5.86 -20.43 17.72
CA PRO A 146 -4.51 -20.30 18.27
C PRO A 146 -4.56 -19.15 19.25
N ASP A 147 -4.08 -19.33 20.49
CA ASP A 147 -4.15 -18.35 21.58
C ASP A 147 -3.90 -16.96 21.02
N MET A 148 -5.00 -16.28 20.68
CA MET A 148 -4.92 -15.01 20.01
C MET A 148 -4.67 -14.10 21.17
N LYS A 149 -3.40 -13.95 21.53
CA LYS A 149 -2.96 -12.88 22.40
C LYS A 149 -3.53 -11.64 21.74
N VAL A 150 -4.58 -11.11 22.35
CA VAL A 150 -5.06 -9.78 22.07
C VAL A 150 -3.91 -8.90 22.55
N VAL A 151 -2.89 -8.77 21.72
CA VAL A 151 -1.92 -7.70 21.85
C VAL A 151 -2.77 -6.49 21.59
N GLU A 152 -2.98 -5.69 22.63
CA GLU A 152 -3.69 -4.43 22.51
C GLU A 152 -3.11 -3.69 21.31
N SER A 153 -3.99 -3.16 20.46
CA SER A 153 -3.60 -2.52 19.18
C SER A 153 -2.45 -1.53 19.39
N ASP A 154 -2.48 -0.85 20.53
CA ASP A 154 -1.52 0.16 20.96
C ASP A 154 -0.13 -0.43 21.22
N GLU A 155 0.00 -1.61 21.82
CA GLU A 155 1.31 -2.23 22.10
C GLU A 155 2.00 -2.69 20.82
N LEU A 156 1.23 -3.23 19.86
CA LEU A 156 1.78 -3.67 18.59
C LEU A 156 2.10 -2.48 17.67
N GLU A 157 1.27 -1.43 17.67
CA GLU A 157 1.60 -0.19 16.96
C GLU A 157 2.83 0.46 17.56
N GLN A 158 2.96 0.54 18.88
CA GLN A 158 4.18 1.03 19.54
C GLN A 158 5.41 0.18 19.21
N GLN A 159 5.28 -1.16 19.14
CA GLN A 159 6.39 -2.03 18.74
C GLN A 159 6.75 -1.88 17.26
N ARG A 160 5.78 -1.66 16.37
CA ARG A 160 6.03 -1.43 14.93
C ARG A 160 6.60 -0.04 14.68
N GLU A 161 6.08 0.97 15.36
CA GLU A 161 6.61 2.34 15.33
C GLU A 161 8.01 2.37 15.90
N ALA A 162 8.27 1.70 17.02
CA ALA A 162 9.62 1.54 17.54
C ALA A 162 10.50 0.85 16.50
N ALA A 163 10.13 -0.35 16.02
CA ALA A 163 10.93 -1.12 15.07
C ALA A 163 11.22 -0.36 13.76
N CYS A 164 10.28 0.43 13.25
CA CYS A 164 10.47 1.27 12.07
C CYS A 164 11.23 2.57 12.35
N SER A 165 11.11 3.15 13.55
CA SER A 165 11.82 4.38 13.94
C SER A 165 13.33 4.15 13.89
N TRP A 166 13.82 3.04 14.46
CA TRP A 166 15.26 2.75 14.49
C TRP A 166 15.86 2.54 13.09
N MET A 167 15.11 1.94 12.16
CA MET A 167 15.61 1.69 10.80
C MET A 167 15.68 2.98 9.95
N MET A 168 14.68 3.86 10.07
CA MET A 168 14.64 5.10 9.31
C MET A 168 15.56 6.18 9.89
N ASP A 169 15.69 6.25 11.22
CA ASP A 169 16.58 7.22 11.86
C ASP A 169 18.05 6.94 11.52
N ASP A 170 18.48 5.67 11.53
CA ASP A 170 19.88 5.30 11.24
C ASP A 170 20.27 5.52 9.77
N GLU A 171 19.36 5.23 8.82
CA GLU A 171 19.53 5.56 7.40
C GLU A 171 19.59 7.08 7.16
N ILE A 172 18.71 7.85 7.82
CA ILE A 172 18.71 9.32 7.73
C ILE A 172 20.00 9.90 8.32
N GLU A 173 20.47 9.39 9.46
CA GLU A 173 21.72 9.82 10.11
C GLU A 173 22.97 9.46 9.27
N GLN A 174 22.94 8.33 8.56
CA GLN A 174 23.97 7.97 7.59
C GLN A 174 24.04 8.98 6.44
N VAL A 175 22.89 9.24 5.79
CA VAL A 175 22.81 10.21 4.69
C VAL A 175 23.26 11.59 5.15
N ARG A 176 22.92 11.98 6.38
CA ARG A 176 23.33 13.26 6.97
C ARG A 176 24.86 13.35 7.15
N ARG A 177 25.48 12.28 7.66
CA ARG A 177 26.96 12.19 7.80
C ARG A 177 27.66 12.28 6.46
N GLU A 178 27.14 11.61 5.44
CA GLU A 178 27.70 11.68 4.09
C GLU A 178 27.61 13.07 3.48
N LEU A 179 26.50 13.78 3.69
CA LEU A 179 26.34 15.17 3.24
C LEU A 179 27.34 16.11 3.91
N TYR A 180 27.53 16.00 5.23
CA TYR A 180 28.52 16.81 5.94
C TYR A 180 29.94 16.57 5.44
N LYS A 181 30.30 15.31 5.17
CA LYS A 181 31.61 14.96 4.62
C LYS A 181 31.83 15.56 3.23
N LYS A 182 30.81 15.47 2.36
CA LYS A 182 30.85 16.10 1.01
C LYS A 182 30.97 17.63 1.10
N GLU A 183 30.31 18.26 2.06
CA GLU A 183 30.40 19.70 2.30
C GLU A 183 31.81 20.11 2.75
N GLU A 184 32.41 19.37 3.69
CA GLU A 184 33.80 19.59 4.12
C GLU A 184 34.80 19.43 2.97
N ASP A 185 34.64 18.38 2.17
CA ASP A 185 35.49 18.12 1.00
C ASP A 185 35.37 19.26 -0.02
N CYS A 186 34.14 19.75 -0.27
CA CYS A 186 33.88 20.88 -1.15
C CYS A 186 34.57 22.17 -0.64
N LEU A 187 34.41 22.49 0.64
CA LEU A 187 35.03 23.66 1.27
C LEU A 187 36.55 23.57 1.25
N SER A 188 37.12 22.38 1.49
CA SER A 188 38.56 22.14 1.42
C SER A 188 39.10 22.33 0.00
N ASN A 189 38.38 21.82 -1.00
CA ASN A 189 38.72 22.02 -2.40
C ASN A 189 38.69 23.50 -2.78
N MET A 190 37.64 24.23 -2.38
CA MET A 190 37.52 25.66 -2.68
C MET A 190 38.64 26.48 -2.01
N ARG A 191 39.01 26.15 -0.77
CA ARG A 191 40.16 26.74 -0.08
C ARG A 191 41.47 26.47 -0.83
N SER A 192 41.65 25.24 -1.33
CA SER A 192 42.85 24.84 -2.07
C SER A 192 42.96 25.54 -3.42
N ILE A 193 41.86 25.65 -4.16
CA ILE A 193 41.78 26.43 -5.42
C ILE A 193 42.13 27.89 -5.16
N ARG A 194 41.55 28.50 -4.11
CA ARG A 194 41.81 29.90 -3.76
C ARG A 194 43.27 30.14 -3.40
N ARG A 195 43.92 29.23 -2.68
CA ARG A 195 45.37 29.32 -2.38
C ARG A 195 46.23 29.23 -3.64
N LYS A 196 45.95 28.28 -4.54
CA LYS A 196 46.67 28.15 -5.81
C LYS A 196 46.54 29.40 -6.68
N HIS A 197 45.34 29.97 -6.74
CA HIS A 197 45.09 31.20 -7.49
C HIS A 197 45.87 32.40 -6.92
N LEU A 198 45.89 32.54 -5.58
CA LEU A 198 46.70 33.57 -4.92
C LEU A 198 48.21 33.40 -5.18
N GLN A 199 48.71 32.16 -5.21
CA GLN A 199 50.12 31.87 -5.52
C GLN A 199 50.45 32.17 -6.99
N GLN A 200 49.54 31.89 -7.93
CA GLN A 200 49.71 32.25 -9.34
C GLN A 200 49.79 33.77 -9.52
N LEU A 201 48.92 34.53 -8.86
CA LEU A 201 48.97 35.99 -8.87
C LEU A 201 50.30 36.51 -8.30
N GLN A 202 50.81 35.93 -7.21
CA GLN A 202 52.10 36.33 -6.65
C GLN A 202 53.28 36.05 -7.59
N GLN A 203 53.28 34.94 -8.32
CA GLN A 203 54.32 34.63 -9.31
C GLN A 203 54.23 35.51 -10.57
N GLN A 204 53.03 35.93 -10.96
CA GLN A 204 52.81 36.78 -12.13
C GLN A 204 53.21 38.25 -11.91
N TYR A 205 53.31 38.68 -10.64
CA TYR A 205 53.69 40.04 -10.24
C TYR A 205 55.07 40.12 -9.56
N GLN A 206 55.88 39.05 -9.60
CA GLN A 206 57.30 39.13 -9.22
C GLN A 206 58.14 39.59 -10.43
N PRO A 207 59.00 40.61 -10.28
CA PRO A 207 59.80 41.20 -11.35
C PRO A 207 60.92 40.29 -11.86
#